data_AF-A0A3Q3KVI1-F1
#
_entry.id   AF-A0A3Q3KVI1-F1
#
_cell.length_a   1.000
_cell.length_b   1.000
_cell.length_c   1.000
_cell.angle_alpha   90.00
_cell.angle_beta   90.00
_cell.angle_gamma   90.00
#
_symmetry.space_group_name_H-M   'P 1'
#
loop_
_entity.id
_entity.type
_entity.pdbx_description
1 polymer ?
#
loop_
_entity_poly.entity_id
_entity_poly.type
_entity_poly.pdbx_seq_one_letter_code
_entity_poly.pdbx_strand_id
1 'polypeptide(L)'
;MASGGPVLNGDISRSPSQPGTLEETLQQMNILIQENRDLKEALRQTNLTMKERFEGLSVWREKQREERGFLESRLEEARGRMDALTIQNQELIKKLEEAKRAEGAPGSQVTSSNQSTELDALRAQVARLQAEKNDLVALNSELQLKADQDSQDNSFIEIIRVSSEDVNGVNDVCGVECTRRPDLNMTTSRLDNEEVTVSQLLQSLRSETQQVERMHAELQVSAARIRELEERESNVDQSTQTTQPKTPETKEDSGKEDKAASEVENLKSQMMTLFKELQQAQSKLDEAEGMKKNLQDRCREVEQDVTTLKAQLLEKQAVQTENERLKLQLDSMQAQGQIEQKKATEDRNTLAQLKEAYTKLFEDYNELKEERKKRDSQLVQKEVVVELQTRLTAAEEALAAKQSQIDNMKQEIFQKEKELETISVFQAQAEVYSSDFYAERAAREKLHEEKERLATQLEFVKKQNTQLQEEMDSLGRRSLNEMQRRHVSVGGAPHGAGASLVGRGTDWQHQGNIPEHACPKCNEILPDLDSLQIHIMDCIN
;
A
#
# COMPACT_ATOMS: atom_id res chain seq x y z
N MET A 1 32.45 48.63 -31.12
CA MET A 1 32.51 49.96 -30.49
C MET A 1 33.27 49.75 -29.19
N ALA A 2 34.50 50.26 -29.05
CA ALA A 2 34.79 51.64 -28.61
C ALA A 2 34.26 51.87 -27.18
N SER A 3 35.08 52.24 -26.18
CA SER A 3 36.40 52.89 -26.22
C SER A 3 37.32 52.41 -25.10
N GLY A 4 38.64 52.53 -25.32
CA GLY A 4 39.63 52.46 -24.23
C GLY A 4 39.86 53.84 -23.61
N GLY A 5 40.38 53.86 -22.38
CA GLY A 5 40.90 55.05 -21.71
C GLY A 5 42.09 54.65 -20.83
N PRO A 6 43.31 55.17 -21.07
CA PRO A 6 44.46 54.90 -20.22
C PRO A 6 44.48 55.90 -19.05
N VAL A 7 44.59 55.40 -17.82
CA VAL A 7 44.84 56.25 -16.65
C VAL A 7 46.34 56.26 -16.37
N LEU A 8 46.88 57.47 -16.21
CA LEU A 8 48.31 57.77 -16.17
C LEU A 8 48.93 57.44 -14.80
N ASN A 9 50.27 57.28 -14.81
CA ASN A 9 51.10 57.07 -13.62
C ASN A 9 50.79 58.06 -12.48
N GLY A 10 50.79 57.53 -11.25
CA GLY A 10 51.13 58.31 -10.06
C GLY A 10 52.58 57.99 -9.67
N ASP A 11 53.48 58.97 -9.78
CA ASP A 11 54.86 58.82 -9.34
C ASP A 11 54.93 58.74 -7.80
N ILE A 12 55.42 57.63 -7.27
CA ILE A 12 55.76 57.49 -5.84
C ILE A 12 57.29 57.60 -5.71
N SER A 13 57.74 58.76 -5.23
CA SER A 13 59.14 59.02 -4.90
C SER A 13 59.63 58.06 -3.79
N ARG A 14 60.42 57.03 -4.14
CA ARG A 14 61.13 56.19 -3.16
C ARG A 14 62.58 56.63 -3.00
N SER A 15 62.99 56.85 -1.76
CA SER A 15 64.38 57.08 -1.36
C SER A 15 65.23 55.80 -1.50
N PRO A 16 66.52 55.89 -1.89
CA PRO A 16 67.33 54.72 -2.21
C PRO A 16 68.04 54.12 -0.99
N SER A 17 67.29 53.58 -0.02
CA SER A 17 67.90 52.87 1.13
C SER A 17 66.92 52.04 1.98
N GLN A 18 66.52 50.84 1.52
CA GLN A 18 65.99 49.78 2.41
C GLN A 18 65.89 48.41 1.70
N PRO A 19 66.70 47.39 2.07
CA PRO A 19 66.61 46.04 1.49
C PRO A 19 65.25 45.34 1.72
N GLY A 20 64.58 45.62 2.85
CA GLY A 20 63.28 45.00 3.16
C GLY A 20 62.16 45.37 2.19
N THR A 21 62.20 46.57 1.61
CA THR A 21 61.08 47.07 0.78
C THR A 21 60.96 46.43 -0.61
N LEU A 22 61.93 45.60 -1.02
CA LEU A 22 61.83 44.75 -2.22
C LEU A 22 61.32 43.35 -1.83
N GLU A 23 61.87 42.79 -0.74
CA GLU A 23 61.46 41.51 -0.13
C GLU A 23 59.95 41.53 0.17
N GLU A 24 59.46 42.58 0.83
CA GLU A 24 58.05 42.81 1.13
C GLU A 24 57.17 42.84 -0.13
N THR A 25 57.61 43.52 -1.20
CA THR A 25 56.84 43.54 -2.46
C THR A 25 56.84 42.18 -3.18
N LEU A 26 57.90 41.39 -3.07
CA LEU A 26 57.94 40.02 -3.60
C LEU A 26 57.03 39.08 -2.79
N GLN A 27 56.97 39.24 -1.47
CA GLN A 27 56.03 38.52 -0.61
C GLN A 27 54.58 38.89 -0.94
N GLN A 28 54.25 40.18 -1.06
CA GLN A 28 52.93 40.64 -1.50
C GLN A 28 52.56 40.13 -2.90
N MET A 29 53.50 40.13 -3.85
CA MET A 29 53.26 39.58 -5.19
C MET A 29 53.00 38.07 -5.15
N ASN A 30 53.72 37.30 -4.31
CA ASN A 30 53.47 35.87 -4.13
C ASN A 30 52.10 35.60 -3.47
N ILE A 31 51.68 36.42 -2.49
CA ILE A 31 50.34 36.35 -1.89
C ILE A 31 49.28 36.59 -2.97
N LEU A 32 49.38 37.67 -3.75
CA LEU A 32 48.45 37.97 -4.84
C LEU A 32 48.41 36.87 -5.92
N ILE A 33 49.55 36.25 -6.25
CA ILE A 33 49.61 35.11 -7.17
C ILE A 33 48.89 33.90 -6.59
N GLN A 34 49.02 33.65 -5.29
CA GLN A 34 48.35 32.54 -4.62
C GLN A 34 46.84 32.78 -4.51
N GLU A 35 46.40 33.96 -4.06
CA GLU A 35 45.00 34.38 -4.07
C GLU A 35 44.40 34.29 -5.48
N ASN A 36 45.13 34.67 -6.53
CA ASN A 36 44.65 34.56 -7.90
C ASN A 36 44.52 33.11 -8.39
N ARG A 37 45.35 32.17 -7.89
CA ARG A 37 45.19 30.73 -8.14
C ARG A 37 43.99 30.17 -7.39
N ASP A 38 43.83 30.55 -6.12
CA ASP A 38 42.74 30.06 -5.26
C ASP A 38 41.38 30.57 -5.76
N LEU A 39 41.30 31.84 -6.20
CA LEU A 39 40.13 32.40 -6.89
C LEU A 39 39.83 31.67 -8.22
N LYS A 40 40.85 31.30 -9.00
CA LYS A 40 40.67 30.54 -10.24
C LYS A 40 40.14 29.14 -9.98
N GLU A 41 40.66 28.44 -8.96
CA GLU A 41 40.15 27.11 -8.63
C GLU A 41 38.74 27.19 -8.00
N ALA A 42 38.46 28.15 -7.13
CA ALA A 42 37.11 28.40 -6.61
C ALA A 42 36.11 28.70 -7.74
N LEU A 43 36.49 29.49 -8.75
CA LEU A 43 35.69 29.72 -9.94
C LEU A 43 35.53 28.45 -10.79
N ARG A 44 36.57 27.60 -10.88
CA ARG A 44 36.50 26.32 -11.60
C ARG A 44 35.55 25.33 -10.92
N GLN A 45 35.61 25.23 -9.59
CA GLN A 45 34.76 24.37 -8.78
C GLN A 45 33.31 24.84 -8.80
N THR A 46 33.04 26.14 -8.63
CA THR A 46 31.66 26.68 -8.73
C THR A 46 31.05 26.46 -10.11
N ASN A 47 31.81 26.60 -11.20
CA ASN A 47 31.35 26.26 -12.55
C ASN A 47 31.06 24.76 -12.71
N LEU A 48 31.88 23.88 -12.12
CA LEU A 48 31.65 22.43 -12.14
C LEU A 48 30.35 22.07 -11.39
N THR A 49 30.18 22.53 -10.16
CA THR A 49 28.96 22.33 -9.37
C THR A 49 27.72 22.91 -10.06
N MET A 50 27.85 24.06 -10.72
CA MET A 50 26.76 24.66 -11.49
C MET A 50 26.38 23.78 -12.70
N LYS A 51 27.37 23.23 -13.41
CA LYS A 51 27.14 22.29 -14.52
C LYS A 51 26.46 21.00 -14.04
N GLU A 52 26.94 20.40 -12.96
CA GLU A 52 26.34 19.20 -12.34
C GLU A 52 24.87 19.46 -11.94
N ARG A 53 24.56 20.63 -11.36
CA ARG A 53 23.18 21.04 -11.05
C ARG A 53 22.32 21.21 -12.31
N PHE A 54 22.85 21.79 -13.39
CA PHE A 54 22.12 21.91 -14.65
C PHE A 54 21.86 20.56 -15.32
N GLU A 55 22.82 19.63 -15.27
CA GLU A 55 22.65 18.25 -15.75
C GLU A 55 21.60 17.51 -14.91
N GLY A 56 21.66 17.60 -13.58
CA GLY A 56 20.65 17.04 -12.67
C GLY A 56 19.24 17.59 -12.91
N LEU A 57 19.09 18.91 -13.07
CA LEU A 57 17.81 19.56 -13.42
C LEU A 57 17.29 19.13 -14.80
N SER A 58 18.19 18.87 -15.75
CA SER A 58 17.81 18.41 -17.10
C SER A 58 17.30 16.96 -17.08
N VAL A 59 17.99 16.07 -16.35
CA VAL A 59 17.55 14.69 -16.12
C VAL A 59 16.22 14.65 -15.36
N TRP A 60 16.06 15.47 -14.32
CA TRP A 60 14.79 15.56 -13.58
C TRP A 60 13.65 16.05 -14.48
N ARG A 61 13.88 17.07 -15.31
CA ARG A 61 12.88 17.57 -16.28
C ARG A 61 12.49 16.52 -17.31
N GLU A 62 13.43 15.68 -17.75
CA GLU A 62 13.14 14.57 -18.66
C GLU A 62 12.26 13.52 -17.97
N LYS A 63 12.65 13.08 -16.76
CA LYS A 63 11.86 12.14 -15.95
C LYS A 63 10.44 12.64 -15.69
N GLN A 64 10.26 13.93 -15.39
CA GLN A 64 8.93 14.55 -15.23
C GLN A 64 8.11 14.58 -16.54
N ARG A 65 8.76 14.59 -17.70
CA ARG A 65 8.08 14.47 -19.00
C ARG A 65 7.65 13.04 -19.28
N GLU A 66 8.52 12.07 -18.99
CA GLU A 66 8.23 10.63 -19.11
C GLU A 66 7.10 10.20 -18.17
N GLU A 67 7.15 10.60 -16.90
CA GLU A 67 6.11 10.33 -15.90
C GLU A 67 4.75 10.93 -16.32
N ARG A 68 4.73 12.17 -16.82
CA ARG A 68 3.51 12.78 -17.36
C ARG A 68 2.98 12.01 -18.59
N GLY A 69 3.83 11.66 -19.54
CA GLY A 69 3.43 10.90 -20.73
C GLY A 69 2.89 9.50 -20.40
N PHE A 70 3.47 8.83 -19.40
CA PHE A 70 2.96 7.56 -18.88
C PHE A 70 1.56 7.71 -18.25
N LEU A 71 1.34 8.74 -17.43
CA LEU A 71 0.03 9.02 -16.84
C LEU A 71 -1.00 9.39 -17.90
N GLU A 72 -0.62 10.17 -18.91
CA GLU A 72 -1.48 10.56 -20.04
C GLU A 72 -1.89 9.34 -20.87
N SER A 73 -0.96 8.44 -21.20
CA SER A 73 -1.25 7.17 -21.87
C SER A 73 -2.16 6.26 -21.03
N ARG A 74 -1.95 6.18 -19.71
CA ARG A 74 -2.79 5.43 -18.77
C ARG A 74 -4.22 5.98 -18.73
N LEU A 75 -4.37 7.31 -18.75
CA LEU A 75 -5.69 7.97 -18.79
C LEU A 75 -6.38 7.75 -20.14
N GLU A 76 -5.64 7.72 -21.25
CA GLU A 76 -6.20 7.45 -22.58
C GLU A 76 -6.66 5.98 -22.71
N GLU A 77 -5.89 5.02 -22.22
CA GLU A 77 -6.34 3.63 -22.09
C GLU A 77 -7.62 3.49 -21.24
N ALA A 78 -7.68 4.22 -20.12
CA ALA A 78 -8.85 4.21 -19.24
C ALA A 78 -10.09 4.81 -19.93
N ARG A 79 -9.92 5.93 -20.66
CA ARG A 79 -10.97 6.52 -21.51
C ARG A 79 -11.45 5.54 -22.57
N GLY A 80 -10.55 4.93 -23.35
CA GLY A 80 -10.91 3.95 -24.37
C GLY A 80 -11.67 2.73 -23.82
N ARG A 81 -11.32 2.24 -22.62
CA ARG A 81 -12.08 1.17 -21.94
C ARG A 81 -13.46 1.64 -21.47
N MET A 82 -13.56 2.86 -20.95
CA MET A 82 -14.83 3.46 -20.53
C MET A 82 -15.77 3.69 -21.72
N ASP A 83 -15.24 4.15 -22.86
CA ASP A 83 -16.01 4.33 -24.09
C ASP A 83 -16.47 2.99 -24.67
N ALA A 84 -15.61 1.97 -24.69
CA ALA A 84 -15.97 0.61 -25.08
C ALA A 84 -17.09 0.02 -24.20
N LEU A 85 -16.98 0.16 -22.87
CA LEU A 85 -18.05 -0.24 -21.94
C LEU A 85 -19.33 0.57 -22.13
N THR A 86 -19.22 1.86 -22.46
CA THR A 86 -20.37 2.73 -22.74
C THR A 86 -21.10 2.27 -24.00
N ILE A 87 -20.38 1.91 -25.06
CA ILE A 87 -20.95 1.34 -26.29
C ILE A 87 -21.62 -0.01 -26.00
N GLN A 88 -20.96 -0.91 -25.25
CA GLN A 88 -21.53 -2.20 -24.87
C GLN A 88 -22.81 -2.03 -24.01
N ASN A 89 -22.82 -1.11 -23.06
CA ASN A 89 -24.00 -0.79 -22.26
C ASN A 89 -25.13 -0.22 -23.13
N GLN A 90 -24.84 0.66 -24.08
CA GLN A 90 -25.84 1.14 -25.05
C GLN A 90 -26.40 0.01 -25.93
N GLU A 91 -25.58 -0.95 -26.34
CA GLU A 91 -26.02 -2.12 -27.11
C GLU A 91 -26.88 -3.07 -26.27
N LEU A 92 -26.51 -3.32 -25.01
CA LEU A 92 -27.33 -4.11 -24.07
C LEU A 92 -28.67 -3.41 -23.77
N ILE A 93 -28.68 -2.09 -23.59
CA ILE A 93 -29.92 -1.31 -23.42
C ILE A 93 -30.82 -1.45 -24.65
N LYS A 94 -30.26 -1.36 -25.88
CA LYS A 94 -31.04 -1.58 -27.11
C LYS A 94 -31.63 -3.00 -27.16
N LYS A 95 -30.84 -4.03 -26.86
CA LYS A 95 -31.30 -5.43 -26.81
C LYS A 95 -32.40 -5.65 -25.77
N LEU A 96 -32.31 -4.99 -24.61
CA LEU A 96 -33.35 -5.03 -23.58
C LEU A 96 -34.64 -4.32 -24.03
N GLU A 97 -34.55 -3.18 -24.70
CA GLU A 97 -35.72 -2.49 -25.26
C GLU A 97 -36.35 -3.25 -26.44
N GLU A 98 -35.54 -3.93 -27.25
CA GLU A 98 -36.01 -4.85 -28.30
C GLU A 98 -36.71 -6.09 -27.70
N ALA A 99 -36.15 -6.68 -26.64
CA ALA A 99 -36.78 -7.78 -25.89
C ALA A 99 -38.13 -7.36 -25.27
N LYS A 100 -38.19 -6.19 -24.61
CA LYS A 100 -39.47 -5.64 -24.08
C LYS A 100 -40.51 -5.39 -25.16
N ARG A 101 -40.09 -4.98 -26.36
CA ARG A 101 -41.00 -4.83 -27.52
C ARG A 101 -41.48 -6.18 -28.05
N ALA A 102 -40.66 -7.22 -27.98
CA ALA A 102 -41.05 -8.58 -28.31
C ALA A 102 -41.97 -9.21 -27.25
N GLU A 103 -41.83 -8.85 -25.98
CA GLU A 103 -42.73 -9.24 -24.87
C GLU A 103 -44.09 -8.52 -24.88
N GLY A 104 -44.39 -7.70 -25.91
CA GLY A 104 -45.68 -7.03 -26.11
C GLY A 104 -46.88 -7.94 -26.41
N ALA A 105 -46.76 -9.26 -26.20
CA ALA A 105 -47.86 -10.23 -26.31
C ALA A 105 -48.39 -10.58 -24.90
N PRO A 106 -49.72 -10.61 -24.68
CA PRO A 106 -50.28 -10.66 -23.33
C PRO A 106 -50.17 -12.06 -22.71
N GLY A 107 -49.07 -12.34 -22.01
CA GLY A 107 -48.80 -13.71 -21.55
C GLY A 107 -47.68 -13.96 -20.55
N SER A 108 -47.22 -13.00 -19.73
CA SER A 108 -46.39 -13.32 -18.55
C SER A 108 -46.52 -12.32 -17.41
N GLN A 109 -47.39 -12.62 -16.44
CA GLN A 109 -47.49 -11.87 -15.19
C GLN A 109 -46.67 -12.51 -14.04
N VAL A 110 -45.92 -13.58 -14.32
CA VAL A 110 -45.21 -14.41 -13.31
C VAL A 110 -43.71 -14.12 -13.28
N THR A 111 -43.10 -13.63 -14.36
CA THR A 111 -41.66 -13.26 -14.38
C THR A 111 -41.35 -11.90 -13.75
N SER A 112 -42.36 -11.04 -13.59
CA SER A 112 -42.19 -9.65 -13.12
C SER A 112 -41.76 -9.52 -11.65
N SER A 113 -42.18 -10.43 -10.76
CA SER A 113 -41.81 -10.33 -9.32
C SER A 113 -40.31 -10.51 -9.09
N ASN A 114 -39.70 -11.49 -9.77
CA ASN A 114 -38.30 -11.83 -9.57
C ASN A 114 -37.39 -10.75 -10.17
N GLN A 115 -37.74 -10.24 -11.35
CA GLN A 115 -37.06 -9.09 -11.95
C GLN A 115 -37.20 -7.83 -11.08
N SER A 116 -38.36 -7.58 -10.45
CA SER A 116 -38.51 -6.47 -9.49
C SER A 116 -37.55 -6.60 -8.31
N THR A 117 -37.48 -7.78 -7.68
CA THR A 117 -36.58 -8.00 -6.54
C THR A 117 -35.10 -7.89 -6.90
N GLU A 118 -34.72 -8.31 -8.11
CA GLU A 118 -33.35 -8.22 -8.62
C GLU A 118 -32.98 -6.76 -8.99
N LEU A 119 -33.89 -6.02 -9.63
CA LEU A 119 -33.73 -4.59 -9.90
C LEU A 119 -33.65 -3.76 -8.62
N ASP A 120 -34.38 -4.12 -7.56
CA ASP A 120 -34.33 -3.43 -6.27
C ASP A 120 -33.08 -3.80 -5.47
N ALA A 121 -32.59 -5.04 -5.58
CA ALA A 121 -31.28 -5.44 -5.04
C ALA A 121 -30.12 -4.70 -5.76
N LEU A 122 -30.18 -4.57 -7.08
CA LEU A 122 -29.22 -3.79 -7.87
C LEU A 122 -29.30 -2.29 -7.54
N ARG A 123 -30.50 -1.71 -7.37
CA ARG A 123 -30.65 -0.32 -6.90
C ARG A 123 -30.06 -0.12 -5.51
N ALA A 124 -30.25 -1.07 -4.58
CA ALA A 124 -29.63 -1.03 -3.26
C ALA A 124 -28.10 -1.16 -3.32
N GLN A 125 -27.56 -1.95 -4.27
CA GLN A 125 -26.11 -2.05 -4.50
C GLN A 125 -25.53 -0.76 -5.10
N VAL A 126 -26.20 -0.16 -6.08
CA VAL A 126 -25.82 1.15 -6.64
C VAL A 126 -25.85 2.23 -5.55
N ALA A 127 -26.86 2.23 -4.66
CA ALA A 127 -26.91 3.18 -3.56
C ALA A 127 -25.72 3.03 -2.57
N ARG A 128 -25.28 1.80 -2.28
CA ARG A 128 -24.08 1.54 -1.45
C ARG A 128 -22.81 2.02 -2.15
N LEU A 129 -22.61 1.67 -3.43
CA LEU A 129 -21.46 2.11 -4.21
C LEU A 129 -21.43 3.65 -4.39
N GLN A 130 -22.60 4.29 -4.45
CA GLN A 130 -22.71 5.75 -4.48
C GLN A 130 -22.29 6.38 -3.14
N ALA A 131 -22.61 5.74 -2.01
CA ALA A 131 -22.15 6.18 -0.68
C ALA A 131 -20.63 6.00 -0.55
N GLU A 132 -20.10 4.81 -0.84
CA GLU A 132 -18.65 4.53 -0.85
C GLU A 132 -17.88 5.50 -1.77
N LYS A 133 -18.42 5.83 -2.94
CA LYS A 133 -17.86 6.85 -3.83
C LYS A 133 -17.83 8.23 -3.17
N ASN A 134 -18.90 8.63 -2.48
CA ASN A 134 -18.95 9.92 -1.80
C ASN A 134 -17.95 9.97 -0.63
N ASP A 135 -17.81 8.89 0.13
CA ASP A 135 -16.83 8.77 1.22
C ASP A 135 -15.39 8.83 0.67
N LEU A 136 -15.09 8.16 -0.43
CA LEU A 136 -13.80 8.24 -1.12
C LEU A 136 -13.51 9.62 -1.72
N VAL A 137 -14.53 10.35 -2.17
CA VAL A 137 -14.41 11.74 -2.63
C VAL A 137 -14.17 12.69 -1.45
N ALA A 138 -14.83 12.47 -0.30
CA ALA A 138 -14.58 13.24 0.92
C ALA A 138 -13.15 13.00 1.44
N LEU A 139 -12.70 11.74 1.49
CA LEU A 139 -11.33 11.38 1.87
C LEU A 139 -10.29 11.95 0.90
N ASN A 140 -10.53 11.91 -0.42
CA ASN A 140 -9.66 12.59 -1.39
C ASN A 140 -9.64 14.11 -1.16
N SER A 141 -10.77 14.71 -0.81
CA SER A 141 -10.85 16.15 -0.53
C SER A 141 -10.06 16.50 0.74
N GLU A 142 -10.09 15.66 1.78
CA GLU A 142 -9.27 15.81 2.98
C GLU A 142 -7.76 15.62 2.71
N LEU A 143 -7.41 14.63 1.88
CA LEU A 143 -6.02 14.38 1.46
C LEU A 143 -5.49 15.53 0.57
N GLN A 144 -6.32 16.07 -0.31
CA GLN A 144 -6.01 17.24 -1.14
C GLN A 144 -5.75 18.46 -0.25
N LEU A 145 -6.64 18.73 0.72
CA LEU A 145 -6.47 19.83 1.67
C LEU A 145 -5.20 19.68 2.53
N LYS A 146 -4.85 18.45 2.94
CA LYS A 146 -3.58 18.19 3.65
C LYS A 146 -2.36 18.42 2.75
N ALA A 147 -2.38 17.94 1.50
CA ALA A 147 -1.31 18.20 0.55
C ALA A 147 -1.16 19.70 0.21
N ASP A 148 -2.28 20.44 0.13
CA ASP A 148 -2.28 21.87 -0.08
C ASP A 148 -1.75 22.62 1.17
N GLN A 149 -2.06 22.13 2.39
CA GLN A 149 -1.50 22.64 3.66
C GLN A 149 0.02 22.42 3.72
N ASP A 150 0.49 21.21 3.41
CA ASP A 150 1.92 20.86 3.31
C ASP A 150 2.63 21.69 2.22
N SER A 151 1.91 22.16 1.19
CA SER A 151 2.46 23.05 0.16
C SER A 151 2.60 24.50 0.63
N GLN A 152 1.71 24.98 1.50
CA GLN A 152 1.79 26.34 2.06
C GLN A 152 2.97 26.48 3.03
N ASP A 153 3.24 25.46 3.85
CA ASP A 153 4.42 25.43 4.73
C ASP A 153 5.75 25.35 3.95
N ASN A 154 5.71 24.99 2.67
CA ASN A 154 6.87 24.99 1.76
C ASN A 154 7.00 26.25 0.89
N SER A 155 6.20 27.31 1.14
CA SER A 155 6.30 28.60 0.43
C SER A 155 7.48 29.48 0.90
N PHE A 156 8.61 28.89 1.31
CA PHE A 156 9.83 29.61 1.70
C PHE A 156 10.74 29.91 0.49
N ILE A 157 10.19 30.55 -0.55
CA ILE A 157 10.97 31.16 -1.63
C ILE A 157 10.47 32.59 -1.87
N GLU A 158 10.64 33.44 -0.84
CA GLU A 158 10.62 34.89 -1.02
C GLU A 158 12.00 35.35 -1.54
N ILE A 159 12.15 35.33 -2.87
CA ILE A 159 13.29 35.98 -3.53
C ILE A 159 13.03 37.49 -3.57
N ILE A 160 13.75 38.29 -2.77
CA ILE A 160 14.23 39.63 -3.18
C ILE A 160 15.27 40.25 -2.20
N ARG A 161 16.44 40.58 -2.77
CA ARG A 161 17.43 41.64 -2.46
C ARG A 161 17.79 41.99 -0.99
N VAL A 162 19.00 41.54 -0.62
CA VAL A 162 20.15 42.38 -0.20
C VAL A 162 19.89 43.85 0.19
N SER A 163 20.08 44.13 1.49
CA SER A 163 20.84 45.26 2.08
C SER A 163 21.25 44.76 3.48
N SER A 164 22.52 44.49 3.80
CA SER A 164 23.55 45.43 4.27
C SER A 164 23.13 46.28 5.49
N GLU A 165 23.98 46.26 6.52
CA GLU A 165 24.02 47.13 7.72
C GLU A 165 23.07 46.80 8.90
N ASP A 166 23.64 46.08 9.87
CA ASP A 166 23.97 46.55 11.23
C ASP A 166 22.90 46.95 12.28
N VAL A 167 23.25 46.58 13.53
CA VAL A 167 22.85 47.13 14.86
C VAL A 167 21.59 46.58 15.58
N ASN A 168 21.82 46.07 16.80
CA ASN A 168 20.93 45.88 17.98
C ASN A 168 19.62 45.07 17.81
N GLY A 169 19.27 44.08 18.64
CA GLY A 169 19.47 43.97 20.10
C GLY A 169 18.10 43.88 20.81
N VAL A 170 18.04 43.26 22.00
CA VAL A 170 16.84 43.07 22.87
C VAL A 170 15.84 42.03 22.30
N ASN A 171 15.73 40.79 22.81
CA ASN A 171 15.45 40.26 24.16
C ASN A 171 13.94 40.25 24.54
N ASP A 172 13.56 39.20 25.29
CA ASP A 172 12.27 38.96 25.98
C ASP A 172 10.98 38.74 25.16
N VAL A 173 9.96 38.00 25.64
CA VAL A 173 9.85 36.78 26.49
C VAL A 173 8.35 36.41 26.63
N CYS A 174 8.05 35.16 27.00
CA CYS A 174 6.72 34.65 27.44
C CYS A 174 5.58 34.60 26.39
N GLY A 175 4.64 33.66 26.50
CA GLY A 175 4.52 32.54 27.46
C GLY A 175 3.12 31.94 27.51
N VAL A 176 2.79 31.23 28.60
CA VAL A 176 1.43 30.79 29.03
C VAL A 176 0.88 29.57 28.25
N GLU A 177 1.00 28.31 28.71
CA GLU A 177 0.34 27.59 29.85
C GLU A 177 -0.84 26.72 29.37
N CYS A 178 -1.34 25.64 30.01
CA CYS A 178 -0.95 24.72 31.11
C CYS A 178 -1.81 23.43 30.90
N THR A 179 -1.60 22.21 31.41
CA THR A 179 -1.50 21.79 32.83
C THR A 179 -1.35 20.25 32.93
N ARG A 180 -0.87 19.75 34.10
CA ARG A 180 -1.03 18.39 34.70
C ARG A 180 0.04 17.30 34.44
N ARG A 181 1.12 17.44 35.23
CA ARG A 181 1.83 16.36 35.98
C ARG A 181 0.87 15.59 36.92
N PRO A 182 1.23 14.45 37.56
CA PRO A 182 2.52 14.05 38.19
C PRO A 182 3.28 12.92 37.43
N ASP A 183 4.43 12.34 37.83
CA ASP A 183 5.64 12.72 38.61
C ASP A 183 6.67 11.52 38.51
N LEU A 184 7.93 11.48 38.99
CA LEU A 184 8.74 12.32 39.91
C LEU A 184 10.26 12.25 39.56
N ASN A 185 11.13 11.99 40.55
CA ASN A 185 12.56 11.60 40.59
C ASN A 185 13.66 12.39 39.87
N MET A 186 13.38 13.17 38.81
CA MET A 186 14.43 13.90 38.06
C MET A 186 14.46 15.42 38.28
N THR A 187 13.54 15.97 39.08
CA THR A 187 13.51 17.43 39.35
C THR A 187 14.12 17.84 40.69
N THR A 188 14.26 16.93 41.67
CA THR A 188 14.96 17.25 42.93
C THR A 188 16.44 17.49 42.68
N SER A 189 17.16 16.54 42.07
CA SER A 189 18.61 16.67 41.84
C SER A 189 18.99 17.92 41.05
N ARG A 190 18.16 18.37 40.12
CA ARG A 190 18.43 19.59 39.35
C ARG A 190 18.21 20.86 40.19
N LEU A 191 17.13 20.91 40.98
CA LEU A 191 16.89 22.01 41.92
C LEU A 191 17.94 22.04 43.03
N ASP A 192 18.39 20.88 43.54
CA ASP A 192 19.46 20.79 44.53
C ASP A 192 20.78 21.37 43.97
N ASN A 193 21.11 21.10 42.70
CA ASN A 193 22.29 21.69 42.05
C ASN A 193 22.14 23.20 41.78
N GLU A 194 20.95 23.66 41.39
CA GLU A 194 20.64 25.08 41.19
C GLU A 194 20.64 25.84 42.55
N GLU A 195 20.14 25.24 43.63
CA GLU A 195 20.17 25.79 44.99
C GLU A 195 21.57 25.80 45.61
N VAL A 196 22.39 24.76 45.37
CA VAL A 196 23.81 24.74 45.78
C VAL A 196 24.61 25.80 45.02
N THR A 197 24.41 25.96 43.71
CA THR A 197 25.12 27.00 42.93
C THR A 197 24.68 28.41 43.29
N VAL A 198 23.38 28.66 43.53
CA VAL A 198 22.89 29.93 44.07
C VAL A 198 23.45 30.18 45.48
N SER A 199 23.51 29.17 46.34
CA SER A 199 24.12 29.28 47.67
C SER A 199 25.61 29.60 47.61
N GLN A 200 26.34 29.00 46.66
CA GLN A 200 27.75 29.28 46.39
C GLN A 200 27.94 30.73 45.95
N LEU A 201 27.12 31.23 45.02
CA LEU A 201 27.15 32.61 44.52
C LEU A 201 26.80 33.63 45.62
N LEU A 202 25.76 33.36 46.42
CA LEU A 202 25.39 34.20 47.57
C LEU A 202 26.48 34.20 48.66
N GLN A 203 27.20 33.08 48.83
CA GLN A 203 28.33 33.02 49.76
C GLN A 203 29.53 33.82 49.25
N SER A 204 29.87 33.70 47.96
CA SER A 204 30.91 34.51 47.31
C SER A 204 30.58 36.00 47.36
N LEU A 205 29.33 36.39 47.08
CA LEU A 205 28.86 37.77 47.16
C LEU A 205 28.98 38.31 48.60
N ARG A 206 28.62 37.50 49.62
CA ARG A 206 28.81 37.89 51.03
C ARG A 206 30.29 38.04 51.41
N SER A 207 31.18 37.16 50.95
CA SER A 207 32.63 37.33 51.20
C SER A 207 33.21 38.54 50.49
N GLU A 208 32.75 38.85 49.27
CA GLU A 208 33.19 40.02 48.51
C GLU A 208 32.70 41.32 49.19
N THR A 209 31.44 41.37 49.64
CA THR A 209 30.92 42.50 50.44
C THR A 209 31.74 42.68 51.73
N GLN A 210 32.05 41.61 52.46
CA GLN A 210 32.92 41.69 53.65
C GLN A 210 34.39 42.05 53.32
N GLN A 211 34.86 41.78 52.11
CA GLN A 211 36.17 42.23 51.63
C GLN A 211 36.14 43.74 51.35
N VAL A 212 35.11 44.22 50.66
CA VAL A 212 34.90 45.66 50.39
C VAL A 212 34.70 46.46 51.67
N GLU A 213 33.90 45.96 52.63
CA GLU A 213 33.72 46.61 53.95
C GLU A 213 35.02 46.72 54.74
N ARG A 214 35.87 45.66 54.75
CA ARG A 214 37.20 45.70 55.39
C ARG A 214 38.12 46.70 54.69
N MET A 215 38.22 46.66 53.37
CA MET A 215 39.01 47.61 52.59
C MET A 215 38.53 49.06 52.81
N HIS A 216 37.22 49.27 52.93
CA HIS A 216 36.66 50.59 53.20
C HIS A 216 36.99 51.09 54.61
N ALA A 217 36.92 50.21 55.62
CA ALA A 217 37.34 50.53 56.98
C ALA A 217 38.85 50.82 57.08
N GLU A 218 39.69 50.04 56.39
CA GLU A 218 41.14 50.28 56.31
C GLU A 218 41.46 51.62 55.62
N LEU A 219 40.76 51.96 54.53
CA LEU A 219 40.86 53.26 53.88
C LEU A 219 40.39 54.40 54.80
N GLN A 220 39.33 54.20 55.58
CA GLN A 220 38.83 55.20 56.54
C GLN A 220 39.81 55.42 57.70
N VAL A 221 40.44 54.37 58.21
CA VAL A 221 41.52 54.44 59.22
C VAL A 221 42.76 55.11 58.65
N SER A 222 43.14 54.79 57.41
CA SER A 222 44.26 55.44 56.71
C SER A 222 44.00 56.94 56.51
N ALA A 223 42.80 57.31 56.06
CA ALA A 223 42.40 58.72 55.89
C ALA A 223 42.33 59.48 57.22
N ALA A 224 41.89 58.84 58.31
CA ALA A 224 41.93 59.42 59.65
C ALA A 224 43.37 59.64 60.14
N ARG A 225 44.27 58.68 59.88
CA ARG A 225 45.70 58.79 60.22
C ARG A 225 46.42 59.86 59.40
N ILE A 226 46.08 60.02 58.12
CA ILE A 226 46.58 61.12 57.28
C ILE A 226 46.14 62.46 57.88
N ARG A 227 44.85 62.59 58.23
CA ARG A 227 44.33 63.81 58.89
C ARG A 227 45.00 64.11 60.22
N GLU A 228 45.30 63.10 61.04
CA GLU A 228 46.04 63.26 62.30
C GLU A 228 47.51 63.68 62.07
N LEU A 229 48.11 63.28 60.94
CA LEU A 229 49.45 63.71 60.53
C LEU A 229 49.43 65.15 59.98
N GLU A 230 48.46 65.52 59.16
CA GLU A 230 48.23 66.89 58.69
C GLU A 230 47.97 67.85 59.87
N GLU A 231 47.17 67.43 60.85
CA GLU A 231 46.92 68.20 62.07
C GLU A 231 48.21 68.32 62.93
N ARG A 232 49.05 67.27 63.00
CA ARG A 232 50.37 67.36 63.64
C ARG A 232 51.33 68.28 62.89
N GLU A 233 51.36 68.25 61.57
CA GLU A 233 52.23 69.10 60.74
C GLU A 233 51.84 70.58 60.94
N SER A 234 50.53 70.90 60.91
CA SER A 234 50.03 72.25 61.18
C SER A 234 50.32 72.77 62.61
N ASN A 235 50.54 71.87 63.59
CA ASN A 235 50.98 72.23 64.94
C ASN A 235 52.51 72.42 65.05
N VAL A 236 53.31 71.78 64.19
CA VAL A 236 54.78 71.94 64.18
C VAL A 236 55.18 73.30 63.59
N ASP A 237 54.46 73.79 62.60
CA ASP A 237 54.71 75.10 61.97
C ASP A 237 54.39 76.33 62.85
N GLN A 238 53.88 76.14 64.07
CA GLN A 238 53.69 77.23 65.06
C GLN A 238 54.72 77.25 66.21
N SER A 239 55.69 76.32 66.25
CA SER A 239 56.56 76.17 67.42
C SER A 239 58.06 76.01 67.13
N THR A 240 58.69 77.07 66.60
CA THR A 240 60.16 77.18 66.59
C THR A 240 60.63 78.60 66.90
N GLN A 241 60.26 79.11 68.08
CA GLN A 241 60.77 80.40 68.55
C GLN A 241 62.22 80.29 69.05
N THR A 242 63.12 81.01 68.38
CA THR A 242 64.53 81.21 68.73
C THR A 242 64.72 81.66 70.19
N THR A 243 65.64 81.06 70.94
CA THR A 243 66.67 81.75 71.77
C THR A 243 67.49 80.81 72.66
N GLN A 244 68.83 81.00 72.67
CA GLN A 244 69.77 80.96 73.81
C GLN A 244 71.24 80.98 73.28
N PRO A 245 72.27 81.40 74.06
CA PRO A 245 72.29 82.56 74.96
C PRO A 245 73.64 83.36 74.99
N LYS A 246 73.57 84.59 75.53
CA LYS A 246 74.62 85.33 76.31
C LYS A 246 75.95 85.79 75.68
N THR A 247 76.00 87.10 75.36
CA THR A 247 76.79 88.17 76.05
C THR A 247 77.95 87.76 77.00
N PRO A 248 79.05 88.58 77.13
CA PRO A 248 78.95 90.04 77.32
C PRO A 248 80.03 90.97 76.71
N GLU A 249 79.67 92.25 76.65
CA GLU A 249 80.57 93.39 76.41
C GLU A 249 81.30 93.79 77.71
N THR A 250 82.55 94.23 77.60
CA THR A 250 83.38 94.69 78.73
C THR A 250 83.61 96.20 78.64
N LYS A 251 83.48 96.91 79.76
CA LYS A 251 83.75 98.35 79.84
C LYS A 251 85.24 98.67 80.06
N GLU A 252 85.58 99.86 79.58
CA GLU A 252 86.73 100.75 79.87
C GLU A 252 87.29 100.60 81.31
N ASP A 253 88.58 100.80 81.59
CA ASP A 253 89.29 102.06 81.33
C ASP A 253 90.85 101.99 81.36
N SER A 254 91.44 103.05 80.81
CA SER A 254 92.80 103.61 80.80
C SER A 254 94.01 102.92 81.45
N GLY A 255 95.08 102.84 80.65
CA GLY A 255 96.48 102.72 81.03
C GLY A 255 97.35 103.21 79.86
N LYS A 256 98.32 104.11 80.11
CA LYS A 256 98.98 104.89 79.04
C LYS A 256 100.27 104.27 78.50
N GLU A 257 100.54 104.59 77.24
CA GLU A 257 101.89 104.68 76.63
C GLU A 257 102.72 103.39 76.55
N ASP A 258 102.15 102.38 75.88
CA ASP A 258 102.88 101.48 74.95
C ASP A 258 101.93 101.00 73.80
N LYS A 259 100.99 101.88 73.40
CA LYS A 259 99.75 101.51 72.69
C LYS A 259 99.90 100.97 71.27
N ALA A 260 100.85 101.48 70.48
CA ALA A 260 100.87 101.18 69.04
C ALA A 260 101.18 99.70 68.72
N ALA A 261 101.97 99.01 69.56
CA ALA A 261 102.33 97.62 69.32
C ALA A 261 101.23 96.63 69.73
N SER A 262 100.55 96.87 70.86
CA SER A 262 99.49 96.01 71.37
C SER A 262 98.18 96.17 70.60
N GLU A 263 97.84 97.38 70.15
CA GLU A 263 96.70 97.62 69.27
C GLU A 263 96.89 96.93 67.91
N VAL A 264 98.10 96.95 67.34
CA VAL A 264 98.43 96.23 66.09
C VAL A 264 98.39 94.71 66.27
N GLU A 265 98.90 94.16 67.38
CA GLU A 265 98.84 92.71 67.62
C GLU A 265 97.41 92.23 67.95
N ASN A 266 96.58 93.07 68.57
CA ASN A 266 95.15 92.81 68.79
C ASN A 266 94.33 92.92 67.49
N LEU A 267 94.60 93.90 66.64
CA LEU A 267 94.03 93.98 65.28
C LEU A 267 94.44 92.77 64.44
N LYS A 268 95.69 92.31 64.57
CA LYS A 268 96.21 91.10 63.91
C LYS A 268 95.58 89.82 64.45
N SER A 269 95.33 89.71 65.76
CA SER A 269 94.62 88.56 66.33
C SER A 269 93.14 88.54 65.90
N GLN A 270 92.46 89.70 65.90
CA GLN A 270 91.11 89.88 65.38
C GLN A 270 91.00 89.58 63.89
N MET A 271 91.97 90.04 63.09
CA MET A 271 92.06 89.71 61.66
C MET A 271 92.24 88.20 61.47
N MET A 272 93.08 87.54 62.28
CA MET A 272 93.28 86.09 62.22
C MET A 272 92.08 85.28 62.74
N THR A 273 91.27 85.77 63.68
CA THR A 273 89.99 85.14 64.04
C THR A 273 88.95 85.33 62.95
N LEU A 274 88.80 86.53 62.38
CA LEU A 274 87.91 86.78 61.26
C LEU A 274 88.29 85.94 60.02
N PHE A 275 89.59 85.77 59.73
CA PHE A 275 90.04 84.86 58.68
C PHE A 275 89.68 83.39 58.97
N LYS A 276 89.81 82.93 60.22
CA LYS A 276 89.41 81.58 60.63
C LYS A 276 87.89 81.39 60.56
N GLU A 277 87.11 82.39 60.97
CA GLU A 277 85.65 82.37 60.89
C GLU A 277 85.16 82.40 59.45
N LEU A 278 85.76 83.22 58.58
CA LEU A 278 85.50 83.25 57.13
C LEU A 278 85.87 81.90 56.49
N GLN A 279 87.03 81.33 56.83
CA GLN A 279 87.46 80.02 56.34
C GLN A 279 86.53 78.89 56.83
N GLN A 280 86.05 78.97 58.07
CA GLN A 280 85.08 78.02 58.62
C GLN A 280 83.69 78.20 57.99
N ALA A 281 83.27 79.42 57.68
CA ALA A 281 82.04 79.70 56.95
C ALA A 281 82.11 79.21 55.50
N GLN A 282 83.27 79.36 54.84
CA GLN A 282 83.51 78.79 53.51
C GLN A 282 83.46 77.26 53.54
N SER A 283 84.14 76.59 54.49
CA SER A 283 84.04 75.12 54.66
C SER A 283 82.58 74.67 54.82
N LYS A 284 81.81 75.36 55.67
CA LYS A 284 80.38 75.08 55.88
C LYS A 284 79.52 75.35 54.63
N LEU A 285 79.89 76.33 53.81
CA LEU A 285 79.23 76.61 52.53
C LEU A 285 79.54 75.49 51.52
N ASP A 286 80.82 75.11 51.38
CA ASP A 286 81.26 74.03 50.49
C ASP A 286 80.61 72.68 50.90
N GLU A 287 80.52 72.41 52.21
CA GLU A 287 79.78 71.28 52.78
C GLU A 287 78.28 71.34 52.44
N ALA A 288 77.65 72.51 52.57
CA ALA A 288 76.23 72.71 52.24
C ALA A 288 75.94 72.61 50.73
N GLU A 289 76.84 73.08 49.87
CA GLU A 289 76.76 72.91 48.42
C GLU A 289 76.96 71.44 48.02
N GLY A 290 77.90 70.74 48.67
CA GLY A 290 78.07 69.29 48.53
C GLY A 290 76.81 68.50 48.92
N MET A 291 76.19 68.84 50.05
CA MET A 291 74.91 68.26 50.48
C MET A 291 73.78 68.59 49.51
N LYS A 292 73.65 69.85 49.07
CA LYS A 292 72.66 70.28 48.06
C LYS A 292 72.82 69.50 46.76
N LYS A 293 74.04 69.31 46.27
CA LYS A 293 74.31 68.54 45.06
C LYS A 293 73.93 67.06 45.24
N ASN A 294 74.32 66.43 46.35
CA ASN A 294 73.93 65.07 46.67
C ASN A 294 72.40 64.90 46.71
N LEU A 295 71.69 65.84 47.34
CA LEU A 295 70.22 65.86 47.37
C LEU A 295 69.63 66.04 45.96
N GLN A 296 70.17 66.94 45.13
CA GLN A 296 69.71 67.10 43.74
C GLN A 296 69.93 65.85 42.89
N ASP A 297 71.08 65.19 43.01
CA ASP A 297 71.38 63.97 42.26
C ASP A 297 70.49 62.81 42.74
N ARG A 298 70.19 62.70 44.05
CA ARG A 298 69.19 61.76 44.59
C ARG A 298 67.76 62.08 44.15
N CYS A 299 67.37 63.36 44.05
CA CYS A 299 66.07 63.74 43.50
C CYS A 299 65.92 63.29 42.04
N ARG A 300 66.97 63.48 41.22
CA ARG A 300 66.99 63.01 39.82
C ARG A 300 66.92 61.50 39.70
N GLU A 301 67.64 60.77 40.55
CA GLU A 301 67.60 59.30 40.60
C GLU A 301 66.18 58.80 40.93
N VAL A 302 65.53 59.38 41.95
CA VAL A 302 64.13 59.07 42.31
C VAL A 302 63.15 59.47 41.20
N GLU A 303 63.34 60.60 40.53
CA GLU A 303 62.54 61.00 39.37
C GLU A 303 62.68 59.98 38.22
N GLN A 304 63.90 59.51 37.93
CA GLN A 304 64.18 58.51 36.92
C GLN A 304 63.54 57.15 37.29
N ASP A 305 63.66 56.71 38.54
CA ASP A 305 63.00 55.49 39.04
C ASP A 305 61.47 55.60 38.90
N VAL A 306 60.88 56.74 39.27
CA VAL A 306 59.43 56.98 39.11
C VAL A 306 59.00 56.93 37.65
N THR A 307 59.80 57.45 36.70
CA THR A 307 59.48 57.31 35.26
C THR A 307 59.58 55.86 34.78
N THR A 308 60.58 55.11 35.27
CA THR A 308 60.82 53.71 34.90
C THR A 308 59.72 52.80 35.44
N LEU A 309 59.35 52.96 36.71
CA LEU A 309 58.24 52.22 37.35
C LEU A 309 56.89 52.51 36.69
N LYS A 310 56.64 53.76 36.27
CA LYS A 310 55.44 54.11 35.48
C LYS A 310 55.40 53.39 34.14
N ALA A 311 56.52 53.32 33.42
CA ALA A 311 56.60 52.58 32.15
C ALA A 311 56.34 51.08 32.35
N GLN A 312 56.97 50.46 33.35
CA GLN A 312 56.75 49.05 33.70
C GLN A 312 55.31 48.75 34.12
N LEU A 313 54.65 49.67 34.83
CA LEU A 313 53.24 49.52 35.21
C LEU A 313 52.32 49.51 33.98
N LEU A 314 52.57 50.42 33.01
CA LEU A 314 51.82 50.46 31.75
C LEU A 314 52.04 49.20 30.90
N GLU A 315 53.27 48.71 30.80
CA GLU A 315 53.60 47.46 30.11
C GLU A 315 52.89 46.26 30.76
N LYS A 316 52.95 46.15 32.09
CA LYS A 316 52.22 45.12 32.85
C LYS A 316 50.71 45.20 32.61
N GLN A 317 50.14 46.41 32.58
CA GLN A 317 48.72 46.59 32.33
C GLN A 317 48.34 46.18 30.89
N ALA A 318 49.15 46.52 29.90
CA ALA A 318 48.96 46.07 28.52
C ALA A 318 49.01 44.54 28.38
N VAL A 319 50.03 43.89 28.96
CA VAL A 319 50.16 42.42 29.00
C VAL A 319 48.99 41.77 29.74
N GLN A 320 48.45 42.41 30.78
CA GLN A 320 47.27 41.91 31.48
C GLN A 320 46.01 41.99 30.59
N THR A 321 45.75 43.13 29.94
CA THR A 321 44.62 43.26 29.00
C THR A 321 44.71 42.28 27.82
N GLU A 322 45.92 42.00 27.33
CA GLU A 322 46.14 41.02 26.26
C GLU A 322 45.93 39.58 26.74
N ASN A 323 46.32 39.24 27.98
CA ASN A 323 45.98 37.95 28.59
C ASN A 323 44.47 37.78 28.79
N GLU A 324 43.76 38.82 29.24
CA GLU A 324 42.30 38.81 29.38
C GLU A 324 41.63 38.61 28.01
N ARG A 325 42.10 39.30 26.96
CA ARG A 325 41.65 39.12 25.58
C ARG A 325 41.89 37.70 25.05
N LEU A 326 43.11 37.17 25.24
CA LEU A 326 43.47 35.80 24.82
C LEU A 326 42.69 34.73 25.58
N LYS A 327 42.41 34.96 26.87
CA LYS A 327 41.57 34.06 27.67
C LYS A 327 40.14 34.00 27.13
N LEU A 328 39.52 35.15 26.85
CA LEU A 328 38.20 35.20 26.21
C LEU A 328 38.20 34.52 24.83
N GLN A 329 39.28 34.66 24.06
CA GLN A 329 39.43 33.97 22.77
C GLN A 329 39.53 32.44 22.94
N LEU A 330 40.28 31.95 23.94
CA LEU A 330 40.37 30.53 24.28
C LEU A 330 39.03 29.98 24.79
N ASP A 331 38.35 30.69 25.69
CA ASP A 331 37.03 30.31 26.22
C ASP A 331 35.98 30.23 25.08
N SER A 332 36.02 31.18 24.14
CA SER A 332 35.18 31.18 22.94
C SER A 332 35.47 30.00 22.00
N MET A 333 36.75 29.71 21.72
CA MET A 333 37.14 28.55 20.90
C MET A 333 36.78 27.23 21.59
N GLN A 334 36.91 27.14 22.92
CA GLN A 334 36.53 25.97 23.70
C GLN A 334 35.00 25.76 23.68
N ALA A 335 34.20 26.82 23.81
CA ALA A 335 32.76 26.76 23.69
C ALA A 335 32.32 26.31 22.28
N GLN A 336 32.94 26.87 21.23
CA GLN A 336 32.70 26.46 19.84
C GLN A 336 33.01 24.96 19.64
N GLY A 337 34.16 24.49 20.13
CA GLY A 337 34.52 23.06 20.06
C GLY A 337 33.55 22.14 20.79
N GLN A 338 32.98 22.57 21.92
CA GLN A 338 31.92 21.82 22.62
C GLN A 338 30.62 21.77 21.83
N ILE A 339 30.24 22.85 21.14
CA ILE A 339 29.05 22.90 20.28
C ILE A 339 29.23 21.97 19.08
N GLU A 340 30.39 22.03 18.41
CA GLU A 340 30.73 21.16 17.29
C GLU A 340 30.77 19.68 17.71
N GLN A 341 31.30 19.37 18.89
CA GLN A 341 31.29 18.01 19.44
C GLN A 341 29.86 17.50 19.68
N LYS A 342 28.99 18.32 20.30
CA LYS A 342 27.57 17.97 20.51
C LYS A 342 26.86 17.72 19.18
N LYS A 343 26.99 18.64 18.22
CA LYS A 343 26.43 18.48 16.88
C LYS A 343 26.92 17.20 16.19
N ALA A 344 28.23 16.90 16.26
CA ALA A 344 28.78 15.67 15.72
C ALA A 344 28.35 14.37 16.46
N THR A 345 27.80 14.48 17.68
CA THR A 345 27.12 13.35 18.35
C THR A 345 25.65 13.24 17.95
N GLU A 346 24.96 14.37 17.77
CA GLU A 346 23.59 14.42 17.24
C GLU A 346 23.52 13.86 15.82
N ASP A 347 24.44 14.27 14.93
CA ASP A 347 24.57 13.75 13.56
C ASP A 347 24.88 12.23 13.52
N ARG A 348 25.60 11.71 14.52
CA ARG A 348 25.80 10.25 14.67
C ARG A 348 24.53 9.54 15.12
N ASN A 349 23.76 10.14 16.01
CA ASN A 349 22.52 9.58 16.52
C ASN A 349 21.42 9.57 15.44
N THR A 350 21.27 10.64 14.66
CA THR A 350 20.34 10.69 13.52
C THR A 350 20.73 9.70 12.42
N LEU A 351 22.03 9.56 12.12
CA LEU A 351 22.51 8.53 11.20
C LEU A 351 22.27 7.10 11.71
N ALA A 352 22.36 6.86 13.04
CA ALA A 352 22.04 5.57 13.63
C ALA A 352 20.54 5.25 13.52
N GLN A 353 19.67 6.21 13.85
CA GLN A 353 18.21 6.10 13.70
C GLN A 353 17.81 5.85 12.23
N LEU A 354 18.45 6.55 11.27
CA LEU A 354 18.19 6.35 9.85
C LEU A 354 18.61 4.95 9.37
N LYS A 355 19.72 4.41 9.89
CA LYS A 355 20.15 3.03 9.61
C LYS A 355 19.20 1.99 10.20
N GLU A 356 18.71 2.21 11.41
CA GLU A 356 17.70 1.36 12.04
C GLU A 356 16.38 1.38 11.24
N ALA A 357 15.90 2.56 10.87
CA ALA A 357 14.70 2.71 10.04
C ALA A 357 14.85 2.06 8.66
N TYR A 358 16.00 2.19 8.00
CA TYR A 358 16.30 1.50 6.74
C TYR A 358 16.34 -0.03 6.91
N THR A 359 16.95 -0.52 7.99
CA THR A 359 17.05 -1.96 8.29
C THR A 359 15.66 -2.55 8.51
N LYS A 360 14.83 -1.89 9.32
CA LYS A 360 13.45 -2.28 9.55
C LYS A 360 12.61 -2.25 8.26
N LEU A 361 12.72 -1.21 7.45
CA LEU A 361 12.01 -1.15 6.16
C LEU A 361 12.43 -2.28 5.21
N PHE A 362 13.70 -2.70 5.25
CA PHE A 362 14.19 -3.84 4.49
C PHE A 362 13.68 -5.18 5.03
N GLU A 363 13.56 -5.33 6.35
CA GLU A 363 12.91 -6.48 7.00
C GLU A 363 11.42 -6.55 6.62
N ASP A 364 10.66 -5.47 6.85
CA ASP A 364 9.24 -5.33 6.49
C ASP A 364 9.00 -5.67 5.01
N TYR A 365 9.85 -5.19 4.09
CA TYR A 365 9.78 -5.49 2.66
C TYR A 365 10.00 -6.98 2.35
N ASN A 366 10.95 -7.64 3.02
CA ASN A 366 11.19 -9.06 2.83
C ASN A 366 10.05 -9.91 3.40
N GLU A 367 9.49 -9.54 4.56
CA GLU A 367 8.29 -10.19 5.10
C GLU A 367 7.10 -10.07 4.15
N LEU A 368 6.80 -8.86 3.66
CA LEU A 368 5.75 -8.61 2.66
C LEU A 368 5.95 -9.44 1.37
N LYS A 369 7.21 -9.61 0.94
CA LYS A 369 7.57 -10.41 -0.24
C LYS A 369 7.36 -11.91 -0.03
N GLU A 370 7.74 -12.45 1.13
CA GLU A 370 7.49 -13.86 1.45
C GLU A 370 6.01 -14.14 1.73
N GLU A 371 5.28 -13.24 2.40
CA GLU A 371 3.81 -13.33 2.54
C GLU A 371 3.09 -13.26 1.20
N ARG A 372 3.58 -12.45 0.25
CA ARG A 372 3.07 -12.43 -1.13
C ARG A 372 3.30 -13.79 -1.81
N LYS A 373 4.51 -14.35 -1.75
CA LYS A 373 4.82 -15.68 -2.30
C LYS A 373 3.96 -16.78 -1.67
N LYS A 374 3.74 -16.76 -0.35
CA LYS A 374 2.87 -17.72 0.36
C LYS A 374 1.43 -17.61 -0.15
N ARG A 375 0.87 -16.41 -0.24
CA ARG A 375 -0.48 -16.17 -0.78
C ARG A 375 -0.58 -16.60 -2.25
N ASP A 376 0.38 -16.23 -3.09
CA ASP A 376 0.39 -16.61 -4.51
C ASP A 376 0.48 -18.16 -4.65
N SER A 377 1.31 -18.83 -3.85
CA SER A 377 1.39 -20.30 -3.79
C SER A 377 0.10 -20.96 -3.27
N GLN A 378 -0.54 -20.37 -2.26
CA GLN A 378 -1.80 -20.86 -1.69
C GLN A 378 -2.97 -20.67 -2.66
N LEU A 379 -3.00 -19.58 -3.43
CA LEU A 379 -3.97 -19.35 -4.49
C LEU A 379 -3.82 -20.40 -5.60
N VAL A 380 -2.60 -20.63 -6.09
CA VAL A 380 -2.33 -21.69 -7.08
C VAL A 380 -2.72 -23.07 -6.56
N GLN A 381 -2.39 -23.42 -5.31
CA GLN A 381 -2.84 -24.68 -4.71
C GLN A 381 -4.37 -24.77 -4.63
N LYS A 382 -5.06 -23.69 -4.25
CA LYS A 382 -6.52 -23.64 -4.16
C LYS A 382 -7.18 -23.75 -5.54
N GLU A 383 -6.64 -23.09 -6.55
CA GLU A 383 -7.10 -23.18 -7.95
C GLU A 383 -6.96 -24.61 -8.48
N VAL A 384 -5.79 -25.25 -8.29
CA VAL A 384 -5.56 -26.65 -8.68
C VAL A 384 -6.50 -27.61 -7.94
N VAL A 385 -6.74 -27.40 -6.64
CA VAL A 385 -7.71 -28.22 -5.88
C VAL A 385 -9.14 -28.04 -6.40
N VAL A 386 -9.54 -26.81 -6.75
CA VAL A 386 -10.86 -26.55 -7.35
C VAL A 386 -10.98 -27.20 -8.73
N GLU A 387 -9.97 -27.11 -9.59
CA GLU A 387 -9.95 -27.77 -10.90
C GLU A 387 -10.05 -29.30 -10.77
N LEU A 388 -9.27 -29.90 -9.86
CA LEU A 388 -9.34 -31.34 -9.60
C LEU A 388 -10.72 -31.75 -9.06
N GLN A 389 -11.33 -30.94 -8.20
CA GLN A 389 -12.66 -31.21 -7.65
C GLN A 389 -13.75 -31.12 -8.74
N THR A 390 -13.72 -30.11 -9.62
CA THR A 390 -14.69 -30.00 -10.73
C THR A 390 -14.52 -31.12 -11.74
N ARG A 391 -13.28 -31.56 -12.01
CA ARG A 391 -12.99 -32.70 -12.87
C ARG A 391 -13.45 -34.03 -12.25
N LEU A 392 -13.33 -34.19 -10.93
CA LEU A 392 -13.81 -35.35 -10.19
C LEU A 392 -15.35 -35.43 -10.26
N THR A 393 -16.06 -34.35 -9.92
CA THR A 393 -17.53 -34.32 -9.95
C THR A 393 -18.07 -34.57 -11.36
N ALA A 394 -17.46 -33.98 -12.40
CA ALA A 394 -17.86 -34.25 -13.78
C ALA A 394 -17.61 -35.72 -14.21
N ALA A 395 -16.57 -36.37 -13.67
CA ALA A 395 -16.33 -37.80 -13.89
C ALA A 395 -17.33 -38.69 -13.13
N GLU A 396 -17.72 -38.32 -11.91
CA GLU A 396 -18.74 -39.00 -11.11
C GLU A 396 -20.12 -38.91 -11.78
N GLU A 397 -20.51 -37.73 -12.28
CA GLU A 397 -21.73 -37.52 -13.06
C GLU A 397 -21.73 -38.35 -14.36
N ALA A 398 -20.62 -38.37 -15.09
CA ALA A 398 -20.48 -39.16 -16.30
C ALA A 398 -20.55 -40.69 -16.03
N LEU A 399 -20.03 -41.15 -14.89
CA LEU A 399 -20.17 -42.54 -14.44
C LEU A 399 -21.61 -42.86 -14.06
N ALA A 400 -22.30 -41.98 -13.33
CA ALA A 400 -23.72 -42.16 -12.99
C ALA A 400 -24.61 -42.20 -14.23
N ALA A 401 -24.37 -41.33 -15.22
CA ALA A 401 -25.08 -41.34 -16.50
C ALA A 401 -24.85 -42.65 -17.28
N LYS A 402 -23.61 -43.15 -17.32
CA LYS A 402 -23.30 -44.46 -17.92
C LYS A 402 -23.95 -45.61 -17.18
N GLN A 403 -24.01 -45.56 -15.85
CA GLN A 403 -24.68 -46.58 -15.04
C GLN A 403 -26.19 -46.62 -15.34
N SER A 404 -26.86 -45.45 -15.39
CA SER A 404 -28.26 -45.37 -15.79
C SER A 404 -28.50 -45.89 -17.22
N GLN A 405 -27.61 -45.60 -18.17
CA GLN A 405 -27.71 -46.16 -19.53
C GLN A 405 -27.57 -47.69 -19.53
N ILE A 406 -26.63 -48.24 -18.74
CA ILE A 406 -26.44 -49.68 -18.59
C ILE A 406 -27.71 -50.34 -18.02
N ASP A 407 -28.34 -49.73 -17.02
CA ASP A 407 -29.52 -50.31 -16.38
C ASP A 407 -30.77 -50.22 -17.27
N ASN A 408 -30.92 -49.15 -18.06
CA ASN A 408 -31.92 -49.07 -19.13
C ASN A 408 -31.71 -50.18 -20.18
N MET A 409 -30.46 -50.36 -20.66
CA MET A 409 -30.14 -51.41 -21.63
C MET A 409 -30.39 -52.82 -21.09
N LYS A 410 -30.12 -53.08 -19.79
CA LYS A 410 -30.47 -54.36 -19.15
C LYS A 410 -31.99 -54.58 -19.14
N GLN A 411 -32.78 -53.55 -18.85
CA GLN A 411 -34.24 -53.64 -18.86
C GLN A 411 -34.79 -53.91 -20.27
N GLU A 412 -34.23 -53.25 -21.29
CA GLU A 412 -34.56 -53.52 -22.69
C GLU A 412 -34.22 -54.96 -23.10
N ILE A 413 -33.03 -55.45 -22.75
CA ILE A 413 -32.61 -56.83 -23.01
C ILE A 413 -33.58 -57.82 -22.37
N PHE A 414 -33.90 -57.67 -21.08
CA PHE A 414 -34.85 -58.55 -20.37
C PHE A 414 -36.25 -58.55 -21.01
N GLN A 415 -36.73 -57.39 -21.45
CA GLN A 415 -38.00 -57.28 -22.17
C GLN A 415 -37.94 -57.99 -23.54
N LYS A 416 -36.80 -57.92 -24.25
CA LYS A 416 -36.59 -58.66 -25.51
C LYS A 416 -36.43 -60.17 -25.32
N GLU A 417 -35.83 -60.63 -24.23
CA GLU A 417 -35.76 -62.05 -23.88
C GLU A 417 -37.18 -62.62 -23.70
N LYS A 418 -38.06 -61.93 -22.98
CA LYS A 418 -39.48 -62.30 -22.82
C LYS A 418 -40.27 -62.31 -24.15
N GLU A 419 -39.99 -61.38 -25.04
CA GLU A 419 -40.58 -61.37 -26.39
C GLU A 419 -40.11 -62.57 -27.23
N LEU A 420 -38.82 -62.94 -27.13
CA LEU A 420 -38.24 -64.11 -27.81
C LEU A 420 -38.83 -65.44 -27.29
N GLU A 421 -39.03 -65.57 -25.97
CA GLU A 421 -39.75 -66.71 -25.37
C GLU A 421 -41.14 -66.87 -26.01
N THR A 422 -41.88 -65.77 -26.17
CA THR A 422 -43.21 -65.77 -26.80
C THR A 422 -43.16 -66.20 -28.28
N ILE A 423 -42.15 -65.75 -29.03
CA ILE A 423 -41.95 -66.14 -30.44
C ILE A 423 -41.69 -67.65 -30.55
N SER A 424 -40.89 -68.23 -29.65
CA SER A 424 -40.62 -69.68 -29.67
C SER A 424 -41.89 -70.52 -29.46
N VAL A 425 -42.83 -70.04 -28.63
CA VAL A 425 -44.14 -70.69 -28.43
C VAL A 425 -44.99 -70.61 -29.69
N PHE A 426 -45.05 -69.46 -30.36
CA PHE A 426 -45.77 -69.32 -31.63
C PHE A 426 -45.17 -70.17 -32.75
N GLN A 427 -43.84 -70.32 -32.79
CA GLN A 427 -43.19 -71.22 -33.74
C GLN A 427 -43.61 -72.67 -33.50
N ALA A 428 -43.55 -73.15 -32.25
CA ALA A 428 -44.00 -74.50 -31.90
C ALA A 428 -45.50 -74.72 -32.21
N GLN A 429 -46.35 -73.71 -31.99
CA GLN A 429 -47.77 -73.76 -32.35
C GLN A 429 -47.97 -73.89 -33.88
N ALA A 430 -47.21 -73.14 -34.68
CA ALA A 430 -47.26 -73.23 -36.14
C ALA A 430 -46.76 -74.60 -36.66
N GLU A 431 -45.71 -75.16 -36.05
CA GLU A 431 -45.21 -76.50 -36.36
C GLU A 431 -46.27 -77.57 -36.07
N VAL A 432 -46.93 -77.52 -34.90
CA VAL A 432 -48.04 -78.43 -34.54
C VAL A 432 -49.20 -78.32 -35.54
N TYR A 433 -49.70 -77.12 -35.83
CA TYR A 433 -50.80 -76.95 -36.80
C TYR A 433 -50.41 -77.41 -38.22
N SER A 434 -49.15 -77.25 -38.61
CA SER A 434 -48.68 -77.77 -39.91
C SER A 434 -48.70 -79.31 -39.91
N SER A 435 -48.24 -79.95 -38.82
CA SER A 435 -48.25 -81.40 -38.65
C SER A 435 -49.69 -81.95 -38.65
N ASP A 436 -50.60 -81.33 -37.90
CA ASP A 436 -52.01 -81.72 -37.83
C ASP A 436 -52.68 -81.58 -39.21
N PHE A 437 -52.40 -80.50 -39.95
CA PHE A 437 -52.91 -80.32 -41.31
C PHE A 437 -52.41 -81.42 -42.27
N TYR A 438 -51.13 -81.80 -42.21
CA TYR A 438 -50.60 -82.89 -43.02
C TYR A 438 -51.16 -84.25 -42.61
N ALA A 439 -51.37 -84.48 -41.30
CA ALA A 439 -51.98 -85.71 -40.79
C ALA A 439 -53.45 -85.85 -41.22
N GLU A 440 -54.25 -84.79 -41.07
CA GLU A 440 -55.64 -84.73 -41.52
C GLU A 440 -55.73 -84.91 -43.05
N ARG A 441 -54.83 -84.27 -43.81
CA ARG A 441 -54.76 -84.46 -45.25
C ARG A 441 -54.47 -85.91 -45.62
N ALA A 442 -53.47 -86.54 -45.00
CA ALA A 442 -53.10 -87.93 -45.27
C ALA A 442 -54.20 -88.92 -44.85
N ALA A 443 -54.91 -88.64 -43.75
CA ALA A 443 -56.08 -89.41 -43.33
C ALA A 443 -57.23 -89.26 -44.35
N ARG A 444 -57.49 -88.04 -44.81
CA ARG A 444 -58.52 -87.75 -45.83
C ARG A 444 -58.20 -88.39 -47.18
N GLU A 445 -56.94 -88.36 -47.62
CA GLU A 445 -56.49 -89.02 -48.85
C GLU A 445 -56.71 -90.54 -48.77
N LYS A 446 -56.35 -91.20 -47.67
CA LYS A 446 -56.66 -92.62 -47.42
C LYS A 446 -58.17 -92.91 -47.41
N LEU A 447 -58.98 -92.06 -46.77
CA LEU A 447 -60.44 -92.23 -46.74
C LEU A 447 -61.04 -92.08 -48.15
N HIS A 448 -60.48 -91.20 -48.98
CA HIS A 448 -60.82 -91.12 -50.41
C HIS A 448 -60.40 -92.39 -51.17
N GLU A 449 -59.19 -92.92 -50.98
CA GLU A 449 -58.74 -94.17 -51.60
C GLU A 449 -59.66 -95.36 -51.22
N GLU A 450 -60.01 -95.49 -49.94
CA GLU A 450 -60.95 -96.52 -49.46
C GLU A 450 -62.35 -96.34 -50.03
N LYS A 451 -62.83 -95.10 -50.16
CA LYS A 451 -64.12 -94.78 -50.78
C LYS A 451 -64.15 -95.18 -52.24
N GLU A 452 -63.12 -94.87 -53.03
CA GLU A 452 -63.04 -95.27 -54.45
C GLU A 452 -62.92 -96.80 -54.59
N ARG A 453 -62.18 -97.47 -53.69
CA ARG A 453 -62.13 -98.94 -53.62
C ARG A 453 -63.48 -99.57 -53.32
N LEU A 454 -64.28 -98.98 -52.42
CA LEU A 454 -65.64 -99.44 -52.13
C LEU A 454 -66.62 -99.10 -53.25
N ALA A 455 -66.48 -97.96 -53.92
CA ALA A 455 -67.31 -97.57 -55.05
C ALA A 455 -67.14 -98.54 -56.24
N THR A 456 -65.90 -98.89 -56.57
CA THR A 456 -65.58 -99.87 -57.63
C THR A 456 -66.08 -101.28 -57.29
N GLN A 457 -65.98 -101.72 -56.03
CA GLN A 457 -66.59 -102.98 -55.57
C GLN A 457 -68.11 -102.97 -55.68
N LEU A 458 -68.75 -101.86 -55.29
CA LEU A 458 -70.20 -101.68 -55.36
C LEU A 458 -70.69 -101.65 -56.81
N GLU A 459 -69.93 -101.05 -57.73
CA GLU A 459 -70.22 -101.09 -59.16
C GLU A 459 -70.08 -102.51 -59.74
N PHE A 460 -69.04 -103.27 -59.33
CA PHE A 460 -68.88 -104.67 -59.71
C PHE A 460 -70.05 -105.55 -59.22
N VAL A 461 -70.45 -105.42 -57.95
CA VAL A 461 -71.61 -106.14 -57.39
C VAL A 461 -72.90 -105.72 -58.08
N LYS A 462 -73.09 -104.43 -58.40
CA LYS A 462 -74.22 -103.97 -59.22
C LYS A 462 -74.25 -104.65 -60.59
N LYS A 463 -73.12 -104.70 -61.30
CA LYS A 463 -73.01 -105.38 -62.61
C LYS A 463 -73.31 -106.87 -62.53
N GLN A 464 -72.85 -107.57 -61.48
CA GLN A 464 -73.22 -108.97 -61.24
C GLN A 464 -74.71 -109.13 -60.94
N ASN A 465 -75.30 -108.22 -60.17
CA ASN A 465 -76.71 -108.27 -59.81
C ASN A 465 -77.61 -107.99 -61.04
N THR A 466 -77.25 -107.01 -61.88
CA THR A 466 -77.93 -106.78 -63.16
C THR A 466 -77.76 -107.97 -64.11
N GLN A 467 -76.58 -108.59 -64.18
CA GLN A 467 -76.37 -109.80 -64.99
C GLN A 467 -77.24 -110.97 -64.49
N LEU A 468 -77.30 -111.21 -63.18
CA LEU A 468 -78.15 -112.27 -62.61
C LEU A 468 -79.64 -111.96 -62.82
N GLN A 469 -80.05 -110.69 -62.75
CA GLN A 469 -81.40 -110.27 -63.08
C GLN A 469 -81.71 -110.49 -64.57
N GLU A 470 -80.79 -110.16 -65.48
CA GLU A 470 -80.89 -110.44 -66.92
C GLU A 470 -80.94 -111.94 -67.20
N GLU A 471 -80.16 -112.76 -66.48
CA GLU A 471 -80.19 -114.22 -66.57
C GLU A 471 -81.54 -114.77 -66.09
N MET A 472 -82.05 -114.31 -64.94
CA MET A 472 -83.39 -114.64 -64.42
C MET A 472 -84.51 -114.20 -65.37
N ASP A 473 -84.46 -112.99 -65.90
CA ASP A 473 -85.36 -112.48 -66.92
C ASP A 473 -85.27 -113.31 -68.21
N SER A 474 -84.07 -113.74 -68.61
CA SER A 474 -83.87 -114.57 -69.79
C SER A 474 -84.43 -115.98 -69.59
N LEU A 475 -84.31 -116.55 -68.39
CA LEU A 475 -84.90 -117.84 -68.02
C LEU A 475 -86.42 -117.72 -67.90
N GLY A 476 -86.94 -116.65 -67.33
CA GLY A 476 -88.35 -116.29 -67.32
C GLY A 476 -88.91 -116.18 -68.73
N ARG A 477 -88.25 -115.43 -69.62
CA ARG A 477 -88.62 -115.29 -71.04
C ARG A 477 -88.47 -116.61 -71.81
N ARG A 478 -87.45 -117.45 -71.55
CA ARG A 478 -87.32 -118.80 -72.15
C ARG A 478 -88.47 -119.70 -71.70
N SER A 479 -88.81 -119.70 -70.41
CA SER A 479 -89.94 -120.45 -69.85
C SER A 479 -91.28 -119.98 -70.44
N LEU A 480 -91.49 -118.66 -70.57
CA LEU A 480 -92.67 -118.07 -71.21
C LEU A 480 -92.75 -118.45 -72.70
N ASN A 481 -91.63 -118.38 -73.41
CA ASN A 481 -91.51 -118.82 -74.81
C ASN A 481 -91.72 -120.34 -74.96
N GLU A 482 -91.34 -121.16 -73.99
CA GLU A 482 -91.60 -122.60 -74.00
C GLU A 482 -93.08 -122.91 -73.72
N MET A 483 -93.71 -122.18 -72.79
CA MET A 483 -95.16 -122.20 -72.59
C MET A 483 -95.91 -121.82 -73.86
N GLN A 484 -95.51 -120.74 -74.55
CA GLN A 484 -96.08 -120.35 -75.84
C GLN A 484 -95.84 -121.41 -76.93
N ARG A 485 -94.65 -122.02 -77.00
CA ARG A 485 -94.34 -123.09 -77.98
C ARG A 485 -95.18 -124.37 -77.79
N ARG A 486 -95.79 -124.57 -76.63
CA ARG A 486 -96.76 -125.67 -76.40
C ARG A 486 -98.21 -125.31 -76.81
N HIS A 487 -98.48 -124.06 -77.21
CA HIS A 487 -99.79 -123.59 -77.66
C HIS A 487 -99.70 -122.57 -78.82
N VAL A 488 -99.40 -123.02 -80.05
CA VAL A 488 -99.70 -122.22 -81.26
C VAL A 488 -100.33 -123.11 -82.34
N SER A 489 -101.64 -122.92 -82.55
CA SER A 489 -102.31 -123.25 -83.81
C SER A 489 -103.53 -122.33 -84.00
N VAL A 490 -103.75 -121.92 -85.25
CA VAL A 490 -104.94 -121.22 -85.79
C VAL A 490 -105.31 -119.84 -85.22
N GLY A 491 -104.93 -118.79 -85.97
CA GLY A 491 -105.89 -117.87 -86.62
C GLY A 491 -106.60 -116.77 -85.81
N GLY A 492 -106.59 -115.54 -86.35
CA GLY A 492 -107.46 -114.44 -85.89
C GLY A 492 -107.02 -113.07 -86.41
N ALA A 493 -107.92 -112.34 -87.07
CA ALA A 493 -107.68 -111.00 -87.64
C ALA A 493 -108.11 -109.88 -86.65
N PRO A 494 -107.90 -108.57 -86.95
CA PRO A 494 -107.86 -107.52 -85.92
C PRO A 494 -109.20 -106.81 -85.69
N HIS A 495 -109.39 -106.27 -84.47
CA HIS A 495 -109.89 -104.91 -84.14
C HIS A 495 -110.32 -104.79 -82.66
N GLY A 496 -110.39 -103.55 -82.14
CA GLY A 496 -111.39 -103.20 -81.11
C GLY A 496 -110.90 -102.82 -79.72
N ALA A 497 -110.70 -101.52 -79.52
CA ALA A 497 -110.92 -100.69 -78.31
C ALA A 497 -111.19 -101.33 -76.92
N GLY A 498 -110.63 -100.69 -75.87
CA GLY A 498 -111.44 -100.30 -74.70
C GLY A 498 -110.89 -100.57 -73.29
N ALA A 499 -110.65 -99.47 -72.57
CA ALA A 499 -110.85 -99.30 -71.11
C ALA A 499 -110.16 -100.22 -70.06
N SER A 500 -109.18 -99.62 -69.36
CA SER A 500 -109.15 -99.40 -67.89
C SER A 500 -109.80 -100.43 -66.94
N LEU A 501 -109.01 -101.00 -66.01
CA LEU A 501 -109.14 -100.77 -64.55
C LEU A 501 -108.02 -101.45 -63.69
N VAL A 502 -107.49 -100.69 -62.72
CA VAL A 502 -107.10 -101.06 -61.32
C VAL A 502 -106.10 -102.21 -61.02
N GLY A 503 -105.12 -101.89 -60.16
CA GLY A 503 -104.34 -102.83 -59.33
C GLY A 503 -102.93 -102.30 -59.00
N ARG A 504 -102.72 -101.46 -57.98
CA ARG A 504 -102.39 -101.84 -56.56
C ARG A 504 -101.10 -102.70 -56.49
N GLY A 505 -99.97 -102.31 -55.88
CA GLY A 505 -99.57 -101.16 -55.03
C GLY A 505 -98.02 -101.20 -54.91
N THR A 506 -97.31 -100.60 -53.93
CA THR A 506 -97.73 -99.91 -52.70
C THR A 506 -96.60 -98.97 -52.25
N ASP A 507 -97.00 -97.80 -51.75
CA ASP A 507 -96.35 -96.84 -50.84
C ASP A 507 -94.95 -97.13 -50.26
N TRP A 508 -94.08 -96.11 -50.38
CA TRP A 508 -93.19 -95.65 -49.30
C TRP A 508 -93.08 -94.12 -49.34
N GLN A 509 -94.18 -93.43 -49.05
CA GLN A 509 -94.16 -92.03 -48.57
C GLN A 509 -94.37 -91.99 -47.05
N HIS A 510 -93.91 -90.90 -46.44
CA HIS A 510 -94.12 -90.51 -45.04
C HIS A 510 -93.25 -91.21 -43.96
N GLN A 511 -92.06 -90.65 -43.75
CA GLN A 511 -91.71 -90.10 -42.43
C GLN A 511 -90.78 -88.88 -42.60
N GLY A 512 -91.14 -87.73 -42.02
CA GLY A 512 -90.22 -86.60 -41.89
C GLY A 512 -90.39 -85.36 -42.79
N ASN A 513 -91.59 -85.06 -43.32
CA ASN A 513 -91.85 -83.69 -43.80
C ASN A 513 -91.96 -82.76 -42.59
N ILE A 514 -90.85 -82.13 -42.21
CA ILE A 514 -90.83 -81.01 -41.27
C ILE A 514 -91.62 -79.86 -41.93
N PRO A 515 -92.57 -79.19 -41.24
CA PRO A 515 -93.20 -78.01 -41.80
C PRO A 515 -92.11 -76.93 -41.98
N GLU A 516 -91.90 -76.51 -43.23
CA GLU A 516 -90.74 -75.69 -43.62
C GLU A 516 -90.71 -74.31 -42.92
N HIS A 517 -91.84 -73.91 -42.32
CA HIS A 517 -92.04 -72.64 -41.62
C HIS A 517 -92.71 -72.82 -40.24
N ALA A 518 -92.19 -73.69 -39.37
CA ALA A 518 -92.68 -73.85 -37.99
C ALA A 518 -91.76 -73.19 -36.94
N CYS A 519 -92.34 -72.49 -35.96
CA CYS A 519 -91.60 -71.90 -34.84
C CYS A 519 -91.17 -72.97 -33.82
N PRO A 520 -89.87 -73.10 -33.47
CA PRO A 520 -89.39 -74.16 -32.58
C PRO A 520 -89.77 -74.00 -31.10
N LYS A 521 -90.30 -72.85 -30.65
CA LYS A 521 -90.72 -72.63 -29.23
C LYS A 521 -92.19 -72.98 -28.99
N CYS A 522 -93.09 -72.59 -29.90
CA CYS A 522 -94.54 -72.77 -29.77
C CYS A 522 -95.14 -73.81 -30.74
N ASN A 523 -94.36 -74.26 -31.73
CA ASN A 523 -94.75 -75.21 -32.78
C ASN A 523 -95.92 -74.75 -33.68
N GLU A 524 -96.12 -73.43 -33.79
CA GLU A 524 -97.06 -72.78 -34.70
C GLU A 524 -96.53 -72.82 -36.14
N ILE A 525 -97.39 -73.20 -37.09
CA ILE A 525 -97.06 -73.33 -38.52
C ILE A 525 -97.49 -72.06 -39.23
N LEU A 526 -96.54 -71.38 -39.86
CA LEU A 526 -96.73 -70.09 -40.52
C LEU A 526 -96.69 -70.25 -42.05
N PRO A 527 -97.34 -69.36 -42.82
CA PRO A 527 -97.53 -69.55 -44.26
C PRO A 527 -96.25 -69.32 -45.09
N ASP A 528 -95.30 -68.53 -44.59
CA ASP A 528 -94.03 -68.21 -45.26
C ASP A 528 -92.88 -67.94 -44.26
N LEU A 529 -91.67 -67.83 -44.81
CA LEU A 529 -90.44 -67.59 -44.04
C LEU A 529 -90.43 -66.21 -43.35
N ASP A 530 -90.98 -65.18 -43.98
CA ASP A 530 -91.03 -63.82 -43.44
C ASP A 530 -91.94 -63.76 -42.19
N SER A 531 -93.11 -64.40 -42.23
CA SER A 531 -93.98 -64.56 -41.05
C SER A 531 -93.26 -65.30 -39.92
N LEU A 532 -92.51 -66.36 -40.25
CA LEU A 532 -91.71 -67.09 -39.26
C LEU A 532 -90.61 -66.22 -38.64
N GLN A 533 -89.91 -65.42 -39.44
CA GLN A 533 -88.80 -64.60 -38.97
C GLN A 533 -89.27 -63.45 -38.06
N ILE A 534 -90.45 -62.86 -38.33
CA ILE A 534 -91.11 -61.91 -37.43
C ILE A 534 -91.54 -62.62 -36.14
N HIS A 535 -92.26 -63.74 -36.26
CA HIS A 535 -92.76 -64.49 -35.11
C HIS A 535 -91.63 -64.96 -34.17
N ILE A 536 -90.51 -65.45 -34.70
CA ILE A 536 -89.36 -65.87 -33.88
C ILE A 536 -88.80 -64.71 -33.03
N MET A 537 -88.83 -63.47 -33.54
CA MET A 537 -88.36 -62.29 -32.82
C MET A 537 -89.19 -62.00 -31.57
N ASP A 538 -90.52 -62.09 -31.70
CA ASP A 538 -91.46 -61.90 -30.58
C ASP A 538 -91.51 -63.14 -29.66
N CYS A 539 -91.40 -64.33 -30.24
CA CYS A 539 -91.53 -65.59 -29.53
C CYS A 539 -90.27 -65.94 -28.72
N ILE A 540 -89.07 -65.48 -29.07
CA ILE A 540 -87.85 -65.80 -28.30
C ILE A 540 -87.79 -65.08 -26.94
N ASN A 541 -88.43 -63.93 -26.80
CA ASN A 541 -88.51 -63.18 -25.54
C ASN A 541 -89.46 -63.82 -24.49
#